data_AF-A0AAD5B7J6-F1
#
_entry.id   AF-A0AAD5B7J6-F1
#
_cell.length_a   1.000
_cell.length_b   1.000
_cell.length_c   1.000
_cell.angle_alpha   90.00
_cell.angle_beta   90.00
_cell.angle_gamma   90.00
#
_symmetry.space_group_name_H-M   'P 1'
#
loop_
_entity.id
_entity.type
_entity.pdbx_description
1 polymer ?
#
loop_
_entity_poly.entity_id
_entity_poly.type
_entity_poly.pdbx_seq_one_letter_code
_entity_poly.pdbx_strand_id
1 'polypeptide(L)'
;IKPVLLGNKLFIHVTGRTFNSHKDFMHQLKNSTPCLQEVETVDECDFILVFCPVVSRAGTDIEAAEKSLHKISGVKQSIFTNL
;
A
#
# COMPACT_ATOMS: atom_id res chain seq x y z
N ILE A 1 15.47 14.65 10.39
CA ILE A 1 15.61 14.34 8.95
C ILE A 1 14.25 13.82 8.50
N LYS A 2 13.49 14.58 7.70
CA LYS A 2 12.28 14.04 7.06
C LYS A 2 12.76 13.18 5.89
N PRO A 3 12.39 11.89 5.80
CA PRO A 3 12.76 11.11 4.62
C PRO A 3 12.14 11.83 3.41
N VAL A 4 13.02 12.33 2.54
CA VAL A 4 12.60 12.83 1.23
C VAL A 4 12.24 11.60 0.42
N LEU A 5 10.95 11.27 0.36
CA LEU A 5 10.45 10.34 -0.63
C LEU A 5 10.78 10.96 -1.99
N LEU A 6 11.50 10.21 -2.84
CA LEU A 6 11.92 10.68 -4.17
C LEU A 6 10.73 10.90 -5.13
N GLY A 7 9.53 10.58 -4.66
CA GLY A 7 8.25 10.75 -5.33
C GLY A 7 7.13 10.91 -4.32
N ASN A 8 5.96 11.30 -4.79
CA ASN A 8 4.78 11.52 -3.95
C ASN A 8 3.52 10.88 -4.52
N LYS A 9 3.60 10.19 -5.66
CA LYS A 9 2.47 9.51 -6.29
C LYS A 9 2.31 8.10 -5.77
N LEU A 10 1.12 7.79 -5.26
CA LEU A 10 0.80 6.56 -4.59
C LEU A 10 -0.36 5.87 -5.30
N PHE A 11 -0.14 4.65 -5.77
CA PHE A 11 -1.23 3.78 -6.24
C PHE A 11 -1.69 2.92 -5.06
N ILE A 12 -3.00 2.88 -4.84
CA ILE A 12 -3.59 2.12 -3.74
C ILE A 12 -4.21 0.84 -4.27
N HIS A 13 -3.77 -0.29 -3.72
CA HIS A 13 -4.38 -1.58 -4.00
C HIS A 13 -4.99 -2.15 -2.72
N VAL A 14 -6.32 -2.32 -2.70
CA VAL A 14 -7.02 -2.95 -1.58
C VAL A 14 -7.29 -4.40 -1.93
N THR A 15 -6.77 -5.32 -1.13
CA THR A 15 -7.02 -6.75 -1.24
C THR A 15 -8.01 -7.17 -0.15
N GLY A 16 -8.92 -8.11 -0.47
CA GLY A 16 -9.88 -8.65 0.50
C GLY A 16 -10.85 -7.62 1.09
N ARG A 17 -11.46 -7.97 2.23
CA ARG A 17 -12.41 -7.10 2.95
C ARG A 17 -11.69 -6.37 4.08
N THR A 18 -11.50 -5.06 3.90
CA THR A 18 -10.85 -4.18 4.88
C THR A 18 -11.85 -3.37 5.72
N PHE A 19 -13.16 -3.58 5.59
CA PHE A 19 -14.18 -2.86 6.38
C PHE A 19 -14.01 -1.32 6.43
N ASN A 20 -13.56 -0.72 5.33
CA ASN A 20 -13.23 0.71 5.22
C ASN A 20 -12.05 1.23 6.08
N SER A 21 -11.35 0.39 6.86
CA SER A 21 -10.20 0.85 7.65
C SER A 21 -9.06 1.40 6.79
N HIS A 22 -8.93 0.93 5.54
CA HIS A 22 -8.03 1.51 4.54
C HIS A 22 -8.31 3.01 4.29
N LYS A 23 -9.58 3.43 4.33
CA LYS A 23 -9.95 4.85 4.14
C LYS A 23 -9.53 5.69 5.34
N ASP A 24 -9.74 5.18 6.55
CA ASP A 24 -9.34 5.86 7.78
C ASP A 24 -7.82 6.02 7.86
N PHE A 25 -7.08 4.97 7.49
CA PHE A 25 -5.63 5.03 7.37
C PHE A 25 -5.20 6.07 6.33
N MET A 26 -5.81 6.08 5.14
CA MET A 26 -5.48 7.04 4.10
C MET A 26 -5.78 8.48 4.52
N HIS A 27 -6.85 8.71 5.27
CA HIS A 27 -7.16 10.02 5.82
C HIS A 27 -6.05 10.49 6.79
N GLN A 28 -5.62 9.62 7.71
CA GLN A 28 -4.51 9.92 8.63
C GLN A 28 -3.18 10.13 7.90
N LEU A 29 -2.91 9.33 6.87
CA LEU A 29 -1.69 9.41 6.07
C LEU A 29 -1.63 10.73 5.29
N LYS A 30 -2.73 11.13 4.63
CA LYS A 30 -2.83 12.43 3.92
C LYS A 30 -2.67 13.61 4.87
N ASN A 31 -3.21 13.53 6.09
CA ASN A 31 -3.02 14.57 7.11
C ASN A 31 -1.57 14.66 7.59
N SER A 32 -0.88 13.52 7.73
CA SER A 32 0.51 13.47 8.19
C SER A 32 1.51 13.82 7.09
N THR A 33 1.17 13.52 5.83
CA THR A 33 2.02 13.73 4.66
C THR A 33 1.20 14.37 3.53
N PRO A 34 0.96 15.70 3.60
CA PRO A 34 0.07 16.42 2.68
C PRO A 34 0.53 16.43 1.22
N CYS A 35 1.81 16.14 0.97
CA CYS A 35 2.36 16.11 -0.39
C CYS A 35 2.00 14.82 -1.15
N LEU A 36 1.46 13.78 -0.50
CA LEU A 36 1.09 12.54 -1.17
C LEU A 36 -0.08 12.76 -2.13
N GLN A 37 0.07 12.27 -3.35
CA GLN A 37 -0.94 12.28 -4.40
C GLN A 37 -1.35 10.85 -4.70
N GLU A 38 -2.65 10.56 -4.64
CA GLU A 38 -3.20 9.28 -5.07
C GLU A 38 -3.34 9.29 -6.61
N VAL A 39 -2.89 8.22 -7.25
CA VAL A 39 -3.00 8.03 -8.71
C VAL A 39 -3.79 6.77 -9.04
N GLU A 40 -4.42 6.76 -10.21
CA GLU A 40 -5.34 5.69 -10.61
C GLU A 40 -4.63 4.48 -11.23
N THR A 41 -3.39 4.65 -11.70
CA THR A 41 -2.65 3.60 -12.42
C THR A 41 -1.30 3.32 -11.78
N VAL A 42 -0.85 2.06 -11.89
CA VAL A 42 0.47 1.65 -11.43
C VAL A 42 1.58 2.35 -12.21
N ASP A 43 1.40 2.64 -13.49
CA ASP A 43 2.43 3.28 -14.31
C ASP A 43 2.78 4.70 -13.82
N GLU A 44 1.78 5.42 -13.33
CA GLU A 44 1.92 6.79 -12.83
C GLU A 44 2.48 6.90 -11.41
N CYS A 45 2.49 5.82 -10.63
CA CYS A 45 2.88 5.89 -9.22
C CYS A 45 4.39 5.77 -8.99
N ASP A 46 4.87 6.46 -7.97
CA ASP A 46 6.22 6.25 -7.43
C ASP A 46 6.24 5.07 -6.46
N PHE A 47 5.12 4.85 -5.75
CA PHE A 47 4.96 3.80 -4.76
C PHE A 47 3.62 3.09 -4.89
N ILE A 48 3.60 1.80 -4.55
CA ILE A 48 2.37 1.01 -4.44
C ILE A 48 2.10 0.72 -2.96
N LEU A 49 0.95 1.15 -2.47
CA LEU A 49 0.46 0.83 -1.14
C LEU A 49 -0.58 -0.27 -1.23
N VAL A 50 -0.30 -1.43 -0.62
CA VAL A 50 -1.21 -2.55 -0.63
C VAL A 50 -1.83 -2.72 0.75
N PHE A 51 -3.16 -2.56 0.82
CA PHE A 51 -3.93 -2.90 2.01
C PHE A 51 -4.33 -4.37 1.95
N CYS A 52 -3.85 -5.15 2.91
CA CYS A 52 -4.19 -6.56 3.04
C CYS A 52 -4.68 -6.83 4.46
N PRO A 53 -5.97 -7.18 4.65
CA PRO A 53 -6.47 -7.55 5.97
C PRO A 53 -5.75 -8.83 6.39
N VAL A 54 -5.00 -8.77 7.49
CA VAL A 54 -4.35 -9.95 8.06
C VAL A 54 -5.41 -10.73 8.82
N VAL A 55 -6.00 -11.72 8.16
CA VAL A 55 -6.95 -12.64 8.77
C VAL A 55 -6.23 -13.65 9.66
N SER A 56 -5.61 -13.19 10.75
CA SER A 56 -5.17 -13.99 11.91
C SER A 56 -4.95 -15.48 11.64
N ARG A 57 -4.03 -15.81 10.72
CA ARG A 57 -3.30 -17.07 10.71
C ARG A 57 -1.83 -16.72 10.54
N ALA A 58 -1.22 -16.35 11.67
CA ALA A 58 0.22 -16.24 11.77
C ALA A 58 0.86 -17.50 11.16
N GLY A 59 1.42 -17.37 9.96
CA GLY A 59 2.01 -18.46 9.20
C GLY A 59 1.69 -18.48 7.70
N THR A 60 0.47 -18.13 7.26
CA THR A 60 0.04 -18.38 5.86
C THR A 60 -0.10 -17.11 5.00
N ASP A 61 -0.35 -15.95 5.62
CA ASP A 61 -0.73 -14.73 4.90
C ASP A 61 0.48 -14.00 4.25
N ILE A 62 1.69 -14.16 4.81
CA ILE A 62 2.91 -13.53 4.28
C ILE A 62 3.28 -14.14 2.91
N GLU A 63 3.20 -15.46 2.76
CA GLU A 63 3.50 -16.14 1.48
C GLU A 63 2.49 -15.78 0.38
N ALA A 64 1.22 -15.54 0.73
CA ALA A 64 0.21 -15.10 -0.22
C ALA A 64 0.46 -13.65 -0.69
N ALA A 65 0.86 -12.79 0.24
CA ALA A 65 1.25 -11.42 -0.05
C ALA A 65 2.50 -11.37 -0.95
N GLU A 66 3.53 -12.17 -0.65
CA GLU A 66 4.74 -12.30 -1.48
C GLU A 66 4.43 -12.85 -2.89
N LYS A 67 3.57 -13.86 -3.02
CA LYS A 67 3.13 -14.37 -4.34
C LYS A 67 2.38 -13.34 -5.16
N SER A 68 1.60 -12.46 -4.53
CA SER A 68 0.90 -11.38 -5.23
C SER A 68 1.88 -10.36 -5.81
N LEU A 69 2.96 -10.04 -5.08
CA LEU A 69 3.98 -9.11 -5.51
C LEU A 69 4.87 -9.63 -6.63
N HIS A 70 5.22 -10.92 -6.61
CA HIS A 70 5.95 -11.55 -7.72
C HIS A 70 5.19 -11.47 -9.05
N LYS A 71 3.86 -11.29 -9.01
CA LYS A 71 3.02 -11.10 -10.20
C LYS A 71 2.98 -9.64 -10.69
N ILE A 72 3.35 -8.70 -9.83
CA ILE A 72 3.29 -7.24 -10.04
C ILE A 72 4.69 -6.66 -10.32
N SER A 73 5.78 -7.35 -9.97
CA SER A 73 7.12 -6.76 -9.97
C SER A 73 7.72 -6.54 -11.36
N GLY A 74 7.45 -5.37 -11.92
CA GLY A 74 8.43 -4.55 -12.61
C GLY A 74 8.83 -3.36 -11.72
N VAL A 75 9.74 -3.58 -10.76
CA VAL A 75 10.57 -2.53 -10.12
C VAL A 75 9.82 -1.37 -9.40
N LYS A 76 8.85 -1.62 -8.52
CA LYS A 76 8.35 -0.58 -7.58
C LYS A 76 8.28 -1.08 -6.14
N GLN A 77 8.59 -0.20 -5.18
CA GLN A 77 8.58 -0.49 -3.75
C GLN A 77 7.14 -0.67 -3.25
N SER A 78 6.87 -1.78 -2.57
CA SER A 78 5.57 -2.13 -2.00
C SER A 78 5.60 -2.07 -0.47
N ILE A 79 4.66 -1.34 0.13
CA ILE A 79 4.48 -1.28 1.59
C ILE A 79 3.22 -2.06 1.95
N PHE A 80 3.36 -2.99 2.90
CA PHE A 80 2.23 -3.70 3.50
C PHE A 80 1.87 -3.07 4.84
N THR A 81 0.60 -2.72 4.99
CA THR A 81 0.05 -2.28 6.26
C THR A 81 -0.99 -3.30 6.73
N ASN A 82 -0.79 -3.81 7.94
CA ASN A 82 -1.80 -4.60 8.64
C ASN A 82 -2.90 -3.63 9.10
N LEU A 83 -4.15 -3.96 8.75
CA LEU A 83 -5.36 -3.24 9.13
C LEU A 83 -6.24 -4.11 10.02
#